data_AF-X0U3L9-F1
#
_entry.id   AF-X0U3L9-F1
#
_cell.length_a   1.000
_cell.length_b   1.000
_cell.length_c   1.000
_cell.angle_alpha   90.00
_cell.angle_beta   90.00
_cell.angle_gamma   90.00
#
_symmetry.space_group_name_H-M   'P 1'
#
loop_
_entity.id
_entity.type
_entity.pdbx_description
1 polymer ?
#
loop_
_entity_poly.entity_id
_entity_poly.type
_entity_poly.pdbx_seq_one_letter_code
_entity_poly.pdbx_strand_id
1 'polypeptide(L)'
;MAESKIALAKTYQKKTDKQHVLDNPDTYTGSMEVTEYDTYVFDKVTSTIVPKKINVIPGLYKLFDEGIVNCRDHQVRQAQAMADCKPNTIPVSCIDISISDDGVITMMNDGNGIDVEKHPEYNIWIPEMIFGHLRTSTNYDKKQKKIVGGKNGFGFKLVLIWSTWGEIETVDHIRRLKYTQTFENNLNKIHE
;
A
#
# COMPACT_ATOMS: atom_id res chain seq x y z
N MET A 1 24.91 39.51 4.03
CA MET A 1 23.43 39.61 3.91
C MET A 1 22.84 38.50 3.04
N ALA A 2 23.34 38.28 1.80
CA ALA A 2 22.87 37.16 0.96
C ALA A 2 23.31 35.79 1.51
N GLU A 3 24.56 35.65 1.97
CA GLU A 3 25.08 34.43 2.59
C GLU A 3 24.31 34.02 3.87
N SER A 4 23.85 34.99 4.67
CA SER A 4 23.06 34.68 5.87
C SER A 4 21.65 34.20 5.53
N LYS A 5 21.03 34.70 4.45
CA LYS A 5 19.74 34.19 3.96
C LYS A 5 19.86 32.78 3.37
N ILE A 6 20.95 32.48 2.66
CA ILE A 6 21.22 31.12 2.14
C ILE A 6 21.45 30.15 3.31
N ALA A 7 22.21 30.55 4.33
CA ALA A 7 22.40 29.75 5.53
C ALA A 7 21.07 29.49 6.25
N LEU A 8 20.21 30.50 6.41
CA LEU A 8 18.87 30.33 7.01
C LEU A 8 17.97 29.39 6.21
N ALA A 9 17.96 29.51 4.87
CA ALA A 9 17.19 28.62 4.00
C ALA A 9 17.67 27.16 4.07
N LYS A 10 18.97 26.94 4.25
CA LYS A 10 19.53 25.59 4.45
C LYS A 10 19.20 25.02 5.82
N THR A 11 19.15 25.85 6.87
CA THR A 11 18.83 25.42 8.24
C THR A 11 17.33 25.12 8.43
N TYR A 12 16.45 25.97 7.88
CA TYR A 12 15.00 25.87 8.09
C TYR A 12 14.30 25.41 6.82
N GLN A 13 14.14 24.09 6.69
CA GLN A 13 13.54 23.48 5.51
C GLN A 13 12.12 22.99 5.82
N LYS A 14 11.20 23.24 4.89
CA LYS A 14 9.86 22.64 4.90
C LYS A 14 9.82 21.52 3.86
N LYS A 15 9.65 20.29 4.32
CA LYS A 15 9.54 19.11 3.45
C LYS A 15 8.09 18.87 3.04
N THR A 16 7.89 18.30 1.86
CA THR A 16 6.60 17.73 1.47
C THR A 16 6.36 16.44 2.24
N ASP A 17 5.12 15.98 2.34
CA ASP A 17 4.81 14.71 3.03
C ASP A 17 5.64 13.54 2.45
N LYS A 18 5.76 13.45 1.12
CA LYS A 18 6.57 12.43 0.44
C LYS A 18 8.06 12.55 0.78
N GLN A 19 8.62 13.76 0.72
CA GLN A 19 10.03 13.98 1.06
C GLN A 19 10.30 13.60 2.52
N HIS A 20 9.35 13.89 3.43
CA HIS A 20 9.48 13.51 4.82
C HIS A 20 9.45 11.98 5.02
N VAL A 21 8.63 11.25 4.26
CA VAL A 21 8.61 9.78 4.25
C VAL A 21 9.95 9.20 3.78
N LEU A 22 10.47 9.70 2.66
CA LEU A 22 11.73 9.22 2.07
C LEU A 22 12.95 9.55 2.94
N ASP A 23 12.95 10.72 3.60
CA ASP A 23 14.08 11.16 4.43
C ASP A 23 14.06 10.56 5.84
N ASN A 24 12.93 10.02 6.29
CA ASN A 24 12.78 9.47 7.66
C ASN A 24 12.09 8.10 7.64
N PRO A 25 12.59 7.11 6.89
CA PRO A 25 11.95 5.80 6.72
C PRO A 25 11.67 5.09 8.05
N ASP A 26 12.52 5.27 9.06
CA ASP A 26 12.37 4.65 10.39
C ASP A 26 11.01 4.91 11.04
N THR A 27 10.40 6.08 10.77
CA THR A 27 9.09 6.45 11.34
C THR A 27 7.93 5.78 10.61
N TYR A 28 8.11 5.39 9.34
CA TYR A 28 7.04 4.93 8.46
C TYR A 28 7.11 3.45 8.14
N THR A 29 8.30 2.99 7.73
CA THR A 29 8.56 1.63 7.24
C THR A 29 9.56 0.89 8.12
N GLY A 30 10.35 1.60 8.92
CA GLY A 30 11.51 1.05 9.62
C GLY A 30 12.79 1.22 8.80
N SER A 31 13.88 0.61 9.29
CA SER A 31 15.23 0.75 8.72
C SER A 31 15.30 0.34 7.24
N MET A 32 15.96 1.15 6.43
CA MET A 32 16.29 0.85 5.03
C MET A 32 17.70 0.25 4.87
N GLU A 33 18.35 -0.11 5.97
CA GLU A 33 19.65 -0.76 5.99
C GLU A 33 19.53 -2.28 6.17
N VAL A 34 20.46 -3.03 5.57
CA VAL A 34 20.53 -4.48 5.72
C VAL A 34 20.78 -4.83 7.18
N THR A 35 19.90 -5.67 7.73
CA THR A 35 19.95 -6.09 9.12
C THR A 35 19.83 -7.60 9.20
N GLU A 36 20.57 -8.21 10.12
CA GLU A 36 20.52 -9.65 10.40
C GLU A 36 19.32 -9.96 11.32
N TYR A 37 18.54 -10.99 10.97
CA TYR A 37 17.38 -11.46 11.73
C TYR A 37 17.47 -12.95 11.97
N ASP A 38 17.23 -13.34 13.23
CA ASP A 38 16.87 -14.70 13.59
C ASP A 38 15.34 -14.85 13.44
N THR A 39 14.90 -15.63 12.46
CA THR A 39 13.47 -15.82 12.16
C THR A 39 13.18 -17.25 11.73
N TYR A 40 11.96 -17.51 11.27
CA TYR A 40 11.54 -18.78 10.69
C TYR A 40 11.23 -18.61 9.21
N VAL A 41 11.68 -19.56 8.39
CA VAL A 41 11.40 -19.60 6.94
C VAL A 41 10.75 -20.92 6.56
N PHE A 42 9.90 -20.90 5.55
CA PHE A 42 9.36 -22.12 4.96
C PHE A 42 10.39 -22.75 4.02
N ASP A 43 10.86 -23.94 4.38
CA ASP A 43 11.74 -24.74 3.54
C ASP A 43 10.90 -25.60 2.59
N LYS A 44 11.01 -25.32 1.28
CA LYS A 44 10.28 -26.04 0.23
C LYS A 44 10.72 -27.50 0.10
N VAL A 45 11.95 -27.85 0.46
CA VAL A 45 12.48 -29.22 0.33
C VAL A 45 11.86 -30.12 1.39
N THR A 46 11.88 -29.67 2.65
CA THR A 46 11.30 -30.43 3.76
C THR A 46 9.81 -30.17 3.94
N SER A 47 9.26 -29.13 3.30
CA SER A 47 7.89 -28.64 3.49
C SER A 47 7.59 -28.30 4.95
N THR A 48 8.57 -27.72 5.66
CA THR A 48 8.46 -27.35 7.08
C THR A 48 8.94 -25.93 7.33
N ILE A 49 8.53 -25.37 8.48
CA ILE A 49 8.99 -24.07 8.96
C ILE A 49 10.21 -24.30 9.85
N VAL A 50 11.35 -23.71 9.49
CA VAL A 50 12.63 -23.93 10.18
C VAL A 50 13.25 -22.61 10.66
N PRO A 51 13.91 -22.59 11.84
CA PRO A 51 14.63 -21.41 12.29
C PRO A 51 15.83 -21.14 11.37
N LYS A 52 16.00 -19.89 10.95
CA LYS A 52 17.08 -19.47 10.06
C LYS A 52 17.48 -18.02 10.34
N LYS A 53 18.79 -17.79 10.33
CA LYS A 53 19.38 -16.46 10.34
C LYS A 53 19.45 -15.93 8.91
N ILE A 54 18.82 -14.79 8.65
CA ILE A 54 18.73 -14.17 7.32
C ILE A 54 19.10 -12.68 7.38
N ASN A 55 19.50 -12.12 6.24
CA ASN A 55 19.69 -10.68 6.09
C ASN A 55 18.51 -10.11 5.30
N VAL A 56 17.85 -9.09 5.84
CA VAL A 56 16.74 -8.41 5.17
C VAL A 56 16.88 -6.90 5.33
N ILE A 57 16.22 -6.15 4.44
CA ILE A 57 15.96 -4.73 4.64
C ILE A 57 14.59 -4.62 5.32
N PRO A 58 14.52 -4.23 6.61
CA PRO A 58 13.27 -4.22 7.37
C PRO A 58 12.17 -3.39 6.73
N GLY A 59 12.53 -2.23 6.18
CA GLY A 59 11.61 -1.33 5.49
C GLY A 59 11.00 -1.98 4.25
N LEU A 60 11.79 -2.71 3.44
CA LEU A 60 11.27 -3.45 2.29
C LEU A 60 10.30 -4.56 2.73
N TYR A 61 10.65 -5.32 3.77
CA TYR A 61 9.76 -6.33 4.33
C TYR A 61 8.44 -5.71 4.82
N LYS A 62 8.51 -4.53 5.46
CA LYS A 62 7.33 -3.83 5.93
C LYS A 62 6.44 -3.33 4.79
N LEU A 63 7.03 -2.83 3.69
CA LEU A 63 6.28 -2.44 2.50
C LEU A 63 5.52 -3.62 1.90
N PHE A 64 6.16 -4.79 1.83
CA PHE A 64 5.50 -6.03 1.41
C PHE A 64 4.36 -6.44 2.35
N ASP A 65 4.59 -6.39 3.67
CA ASP A 65 3.57 -6.66 4.70
C ASP A 65 2.35 -5.74 4.57
N GLU A 66 2.53 -4.44 4.31
CA GLU A 66 1.41 -3.51 4.09
C GLU A 66 0.50 -3.94 2.93
N GLY A 67 1.08 -4.48 1.86
CA GLY A 67 0.32 -5.01 0.73
C GLY A 67 -0.48 -6.28 1.07
N ILE A 68 0.16 -7.24 1.75
CA ILE A 68 -0.50 -8.46 2.21
C ILE A 68 -1.65 -8.15 3.18
N VAL A 69 -1.38 -7.28 4.15
CA VAL A 69 -2.39 -6.86 5.13
C VAL A 69 -3.57 -6.18 4.43
N ASN A 70 -3.33 -5.42 3.36
CA ASN A 70 -4.41 -4.83 2.57
C ASN A 70 -5.31 -5.89 1.90
N CYS A 71 -4.71 -6.92 1.29
CA CYS A 71 -5.43 -8.04 0.69
C CYS A 71 -6.25 -8.80 1.74
N ARG A 72 -5.65 -9.09 2.91
CA ARG A 72 -6.34 -9.73 4.04
C ARG A 72 -7.49 -8.86 4.57
N ASP A 73 -7.25 -7.57 4.76
CA ASP A 73 -8.28 -6.64 5.22
C ASP A 73 -9.45 -6.59 4.21
N HIS A 74 -9.20 -6.75 2.91
CA HIS A 74 -10.26 -6.89 1.90
C HIS A 74 -11.07 -8.18 2.11
N GLN A 75 -10.43 -9.32 2.35
CA GLN A 75 -11.11 -10.58 2.69
C GLN A 75 -12.03 -10.43 3.91
N VAL A 76 -11.54 -9.78 4.98
CA VAL A 76 -12.34 -9.54 6.19
C VAL A 76 -13.54 -8.64 5.89
N ARG A 77 -13.36 -7.57 5.09
CA ARG A 77 -14.45 -6.68 4.68
C ARG A 77 -15.52 -7.41 3.86
N GLN A 78 -15.13 -8.25 2.90
CA GLN A 78 -16.08 -9.03 2.10
C GLN A 78 -16.79 -10.08 2.95
N ALA A 79 -16.08 -10.79 3.84
CA ALA A 79 -16.70 -11.77 4.73
C ALA A 79 -17.76 -11.12 5.65
N GLN A 80 -17.47 -9.93 6.20
CA GLN A 80 -18.47 -9.18 6.98
C GLN A 80 -19.64 -8.72 6.11
N ALA A 81 -19.38 -8.22 4.90
CA ALA A 81 -20.45 -7.81 3.97
C ALA A 81 -21.37 -8.98 3.59
N MET A 82 -20.82 -10.18 3.41
CA MET A 82 -21.58 -11.41 3.20
C MET A 82 -22.42 -11.77 4.43
N ALA A 83 -21.85 -11.69 5.63
CA ALA A 83 -22.57 -11.96 6.88
C ALA A 83 -23.71 -10.96 7.14
N ASP A 84 -23.52 -9.69 6.73
CA ASP A 84 -24.52 -8.63 6.79
C ASP A 84 -25.55 -8.72 5.64
N CYS A 85 -25.47 -9.75 4.78
CA CYS A 85 -26.32 -9.93 3.60
C CYS A 85 -26.33 -8.71 2.66
N LYS A 86 -25.20 -8.00 2.53
CA LYS A 86 -25.11 -6.85 1.62
C LYS A 86 -25.24 -7.33 0.16
N PRO A 87 -26.10 -6.71 -0.65
CA PRO A 87 -26.30 -7.10 -2.04
C PRO A 87 -25.03 -6.88 -2.85
N ASN A 88 -24.89 -7.63 -3.94
CA ASN A 88 -23.76 -7.55 -4.88
C ASN A 88 -22.38 -7.73 -4.23
N THR A 89 -22.30 -8.56 -3.19
CA THR A 89 -21.04 -8.91 -2.52
C THR A 89 -20.47 -10.19 -3.12
N ILE A 90 -19.20 -10.14 -3.54
CA ILE A 90 -18.42 -11.28 -4.03
C ILE A 90 -17.41 -11.63 -2.92
N PRO A 91 -17.41 -12.86 -2.39
CA PRO A 91 -16.42 -13.26 -1.38
C PRO A 91 -15.01 -13.27 -1.99
N VAL A 92 -14.02 -12.99 -1.14
CA VAL A 92 -12.61 -13.25 -1.48
C VAL A 92 -12.33 -14.72 -1.25
N SER A 93 -11.95 -15.44 -2.30
CA SER A 93 -11.58 -16.85 -2.28
C SER A 93 -10.10 -17.08 -2.61
N CYS A 94 -9.42 -16.09 -3.18
CA CYS A 94 -8.05 -16.17 -3.63
C CYS A 94 -7.28 -14.89 -3.28
N ILE A 95 -6.11 -15.07 -2.66
CA ILE A 95 -5.06 -14.07 -2.58
C ILE A 95 -3.83 -14.72 -3.22
N ASP A 96 -3.37 -14.15 -4.32
CA ASP A 96 -2.19 -14.61 -5.04
C ASP A 96 -1.08 -13.57 -4.92
N ILE A 97 0.14 -14.07 -4.68
CA ILE A 97 1.32 -13.23 -4.54
C ILE A 97 2.43 -13.86 -5.37
N SER A 98 2.95 -13.10 -6.31
CA SER A 98 4.09 -13.50 -7.12
C SER A 98 5.20 -12.46 -7.01
N ILE A 99 6.44 -12.96 -7.08
CA ILE A 99 7.65 -12.16 -7.10
C ILE A 99 8.45 -12.66 -8.29
N SER A 100 8.64 -11.83 -9.30
CA SER A 100 9.40 -12.16 -10.51
C SER A 100 10.89 -11.89 -10.33
N ASP A 101 11.71 -12.48 -11.20
CA ASP A 101 13.17 -12.40 -11.14
C ASP A 101 13.70 -10.96 -11.34
N ASP A 102 12.93 -10.09 -11.99
CA ASP A 102 13.23 -8.66 -12.18
C ASP A 102 12.81 -7.79 -10.98
N GLY A 103 12.30 -8.41 -9.90
CA GLY A 103 11.95 -7.75 -8.65
C GLY A 103 10.53 -7.15 -8.61
N VAL A 104 9.69 -7.42 -9.62
CA VAL A 104 8.28 -7.02 -9.57
C VAL A 104 7.53 -7.92 -8.59
N ILE A 105 6.77 -7.29 -7.70
CA ILE A 105 5.90 -7.97 -6.75
C ILE A 105 4.46 -7.70 -7.18
N THR A 106 3.74 -8.76 -7.54
CA THR A 106 2.32 -8.68 -7.88
C THR A 106 1.51 -9.27 -6.74
N MET A 107 0.54 -8.49 -6.26
CA MET A 107 -0.42 -8.92 -5.25
C MET A 107 -1.81 -8.80 -5.84
N MET A 108 -2.51 -9.93 -5.94
CA MET A 108 -3.86 -10.00 -6.48
C MET A 108 -4.78 -10.59 -5.41
N ASN A 109 -5.99 -10.04 -5.30
CA ASN A 109 -7.08 -10.68 -4.59
C ASN A 109 -8.35 -10.60 -5.45
N ASP A 110 -9.19 -11.64 -5.38
CA ASP A 110 -10.55 -11.58 -5.92
C ASP A 110 -11.49 -10.88 -4.92
N GLY A 111 -12.80 -11.01 -5.14
CA GLY A 111 -13.84 -10.27 -4.42
C GLY A 111 -14.28 -9.00 -5.17
N ASN A 112 -15.03 -8.12 -4.50
CA ASN A 112 -15.45 -6.86 -5.11
C ASN A 112 -14.22 -5.97 -5.40
N GLY A 113 -14.13 -5.42 -6.61
CA GLY A 113 -13.16 -4.37 -6.90
C GLY A 113 -13.47 -3.04 -6.20
N ILE A 114 -12.69 -2.02 -6.55
CA ILE A 114 -12.90 -0.65 -6.11
C ILE A 114 -13.88 0.02 -7.06
N ASP A 115 -14.70 0.94 -6.55
CA ASP A 115 -15.61 1.74 -7.37
C ASP A 115 -14.85 2.48 -8.47
N VAL A 116 -15.17 2.22 -9.74
CA VAL A 116 -14.60 2.93 -10.89
C VAL A 116 -15.52 4.11 -11.21
N GLU A 117 -15.39 5.16 -10.39
CA GLU A 117 -16.15 6.40 -10.50
C GLU A 117 -15.31 7.59 -10.03
N LYS A 118 -15.64 8.80 -10.50
CA LYS A 118 -15.02 10.02 -10.00
C LYS A 118 -15.64 10.45 -8.68
N HIS A 119 -14.82 10.80 -7.71
CA HIS A 119 -15.28 11.34 -6.43
C HIS A 119 -16.06 12.65 -6.67
N PRO A 120 -17.27 12.81 -6.12
CA PRO A 120 -18.18 13.92 -6.46
C PRO A 120 -17.61 15.31 -6.12
N GLU A 121 -16.79 15.41 -5.08
CA GLU A 121 -16.18 16.68 -4.64
C GLU A 121 -14.85 16.99 -5.35
N TYR A 122 -14.01 15.98 -5.57
CA TYR A 122 -12.62 16.18 -6.00
C TYR A 122 -12.44 15.98 -7.51
N ASN A 123 -13.43 15.41 -8.21
CA ASN A 123 -13.37 15.11 -9.64
C ASN A 123 -12.16 14.24 -10.06
N ILE A 124 -11.67 13.41 -9.13
CA ILE A 124 -10.58 12.44 -9.31
C ILE A 124 -11.18 11.03 -9.23
N TRP A 125 -10.67 10.09 -10.02
CA TRP A 125 -11.08 8.69 -9.95
C TRP A 125 -10.83 8.11 -8.55
N ILE A 126 -11.80 7.38 -7.98
CA ILE A 126 -11.67 6.80 -6.64
C ILE A 126 -10.42 5.90 -6.51
N PRO A 127 -10.06 5.02 -7.49
CA PRO A 127 -8.83 4.25 -7.41
C PRO A 127 -7.58 5.13 -7.32
N GLU A 128 -7.48 6.18 -8.14
CA GLU A 128 -6.40 7.15 -8.05
C GLU A 128 -6.40 7.85 -6.68
N MET A 129 -7.55 8.32 -6.21
CA MET A 129 -7.67 9.01 -4.93
C MET A 129 -7.11 8.16 -3.78
N ILE A 130 -7.42 6.87 -3.73
CA ILE A 130 -7.00 5.99 -2.63
C ILE A 130 -5.60 5.39 -2.78
N PHE A 131 -4.95 5.49 -3.93
CA PHE A 131 -3.58 4.97 -4.14
C PHE A 131 -2.56 6.06 -4.50
N GLY A 132 -2.95 7.09 -5.22
CA GLY A 132 -2.09 8.19 -5.69
C GLY A 132 -1.94 9.35 -4.72
N HIS A 133 -2.92 9.57 -3.83
CA HIS A 133 -2.96 10.76 -2.98
C HIS A 133 -2.79 10.39 -1.50
N LEU A 134 -1.82 11.05 -0.83
CA LEU A 134 -1.59 10.86 0.61
C LEU A 134 -2.76 11.41 1.44
N ARG A 135 -2.93 10.88 2.66
CA ARG A 135 -4.01 11.27 3.59
C ARG A 135 -5.43 11.03 3.06
N THR A 136 -5.59 10.13 2.10
CA THR A 136 -6.89 9.59 1.70
C THR A 136 -7.10 8.25 2.40
N SER A 137 -8.26 8.06 3.00
CA SER A 137 -8.60 6.82 3.67
C SER A 137 -10.10 6.62 3.62
N THR A 138 -10.53 5.41 3.28
CA THR A 138 -11.92 4.97 3.46
C THR A 138 -12.29 4.83 4.94
N ASN A 139 -11.33 4.99 5.86
CA ASN A 139 -11.44 4.61 7.28
C ASN A 139 -11.57 5.81 8.24
N TYR A 140 -11.98 6.99 7.75
CA TYR A 140 -12.14 8.20 8.58
C TYR A 140 -13.40 8.20 9.45
N ASP A 141 -14.41 7.36 9.15
CA ASP A 141 -15.59 7.26 10.00
C ASP A 141 -15.26 6.49 11.30
N LYS A 142 -15.17 7.25 12.40
CA LYS A 142 -14.85 6.74 13.74
C LYS A 142 -16.02 6.00 14.41
N LYS A 143 -17.24 6.03 13.83
CA LYS A 143 -18.43 5.39 14.43
C LYS A 143 -18.49 3.88 14.20
N GLN A 144 -17.75 3.34 13.23
CA GLN A 144 -17.71 1.90 12.96
C GLN A 144 -16.66 1.22 13.86
N LYS A 145 -17.08 0.20 14.62
CA LYS A 145 -16.15 -0.67 15.37
C LYS A 145 -15.22 -1.37 14.39
N LYS A 146 -13.93 -1.14 14.53
CA LYS A 146 -12.91 -1.54 13.54
C LYS A 146 -12.44 -2.97 13.79
N ILE A 147 -12.42 -3.79 12.74
CA ILE A 147 -11.87 -5.15 12.75
C ILE A 147 -10.59 -5.26 11.87
N VAL A 148 -10.26 -4.21 11.12
CA VAL A 148 -9.16 -4.20 10.13
C VAL A 148 -7.88 -3.52 10.64
N GLY A 149 -6.73 -3.91 10.09
CA GLY A 149 -5.39 -3.52 10.56
C GLY A 149 -4.96 -2.09 10.22
N GLY A 150 -5.50 -1.49 9.15
CA GLY A 150 -5.11 -0.15 8.69
C GLY A 150 -5.46 1.00 9.66
N LYS A 151 -4.48 1.49 10.43
CA LYS A 151 -4.69 2.52 11.47
C LYS A 151 -4.26 3.95 11.08
N ASN A 152 -3.24 4.11 10.22
CA ASN A 152 -2.52 5.40 10.09
C ASN A 152 -2.67 6.12 8.73
N GLY A 153 -3.42 5.56 7.78
CA GLY A 153 -3.72 6.25 6.51
C GLY A 153 -2.56 6.40 5.52
N PHE A 154 -1.39 5.81 5.80
CA PHE A 154 -0.27 5.72 4.86
C PHE A 154 -0.36 4.46 3.97
N GLY A 155 -0.54 3.28 4.56
CA GLY A 155 -0.91 2.04 3.87
C GLY A 155 -0.11 1.75 2.59
N PHE A 156 -0.80 1.23 1.57
CA PHE A 156 -0.21 0.88 0.27
C PHE A 156 0.45 2.06 -0.47
N LYS A 157 0.13 3.32 -0.13
CA LYS A 157 0.81 4.48 -0.74
C LYS A 157 2.31 4.48 -0.44
N LEU A 158 2.72 3.97 0.74
CA LEU A 158 4.14 3.85 1.07
C LEU A 158 4.86 2.93 0.08
N VAL A 159 4.20 1.88 -0.39
CA VAL A 159 4.74 0.97 -1.40
C VAL A 159 5.04 1.78 -2.66
N LEU A 160 4.05 2.50 -3.20
CA LEU A 160 4.23 3.32 -4.40
C LEU A 160 5.25 4.46 -4.24
N ILE A 161 5.38 5.04 -3.05
CA ILE A 161 6.40 6.05 -2.74
C ILE A 161 7.81 5.44 -2.77
N TRP A 162 7.97 4.19 -2.35
CA TRP A 162 9.28 3.51 -2.37
C TRP A 162 9.55 2.75 -3.66
N SER A 163 8.58 2.69 -4.58
CA SER A 163 8.74 2.02 -5.87
C SER A 163 9.26 2.97 -6.96
N THR A 164 10.05 2.40 -7.88
CA THR A 164 10.44 3.07 -9.13
C THR A 164 9.22 3.23 -10.05
N TRP A 165 8.36 2.21 -10.10
CA TRP A 165 7.06 2.22 -10.74
C TRP A 165 6.09 1.27 -10.04
N GLY A 166 4.79 1.42 -10.27
CA GLY A 166 3.76 0.49 -9.85
C GLY A 166 2.50 0.65 -10.68
N GLU A 167 1.65 -0.37 -10.69
CA GLU A 167 0.38 -0.36 -11.39
C GLU A 167 -0.73 -0.87 -10.46
N ILE A 168 -1.91 -0.28 -10.58
CA ILE A 168 -3.13 -0.82 -9.99
C ILE A 168 -4.07 -1.24 -11.12
N GLU A 169 -4.74 -2.37 -10.91
CA GLU A 169 -5.83 -2.84 -11.75
C GLU A 169 -7.02 -3.21 -10.87
N THR A 170 -8.22 -2.82 -11.28
CA THR A 170 -9.44 -3.21 -10.56
C THR A 170 -10.63 -3.33 -11.50
N VAL A 171 -11.57 -4.20 -11.16
CA VAL A 171 -12.82 -4.42 -11.88
C VAL A 171 -14.00 -4.10 -10.98
N ASP A 172 -14.77 -3.09 -11.37
CA ASP A 172 -16.03 -2.76 -10.74
C ASP A 172 -17.15 -3.53 -11.44
N HIS A 173 -17.63 -4.61 -10.81
CA HIS A 173 -18.68 -5.45 -11.36
C HIS A 173 -20.07 -4.78 -11.34
N ILE A 174 -20.27 -3.75 -10.50
CA ILE A 174 -21.51 -2.99 -10.43
C ILE A 174 -21.65 -2.13 -11.69
N ARG A 175 -20.59 -1.36 -12.00
CA ARG A 175 -20.55 -0.46 -13.17
C ARG A 175 -20.09 -1.15 -14.44
N ARG A 176 -19.54 -2.37 -14.32
CA ARG A 176 -18.95 -3.18 -15.41
C ARG A 176 -17.78 -2.48 -16.09
N LEU A 177 -16.94 -1.85 -15.29
CA LEU A 177 -15.77 -1.10 -15.75
C LEU A 177 -14.49 -1.77 -15.22
N LYS A 178 -13.46 -1.77 -16.06
CA LYS A 178 -12.09 -2.09 -15.67
C LYS A 178 -11.30 -0.78 -15.63
N TYR A 179 -10.48 -0.64 -14.59
CA TYR A 179 -9.60 0.51 -14.41
C TYR A 179 -8.18 0.03 -14.21
N THR A 180 -7.24 0.68 -14.90
CA THR A 180 -5.79 0.48 -14.78
C THR A 180 -5.12 1.83 -14.64
N GLN A 181 -4.14 1.95 -13.74
CA GLN A 181 -3.37 3.17 -13.59
C GLN A 181 -1.94 2.87 -13.18
N THR A 182 -1.00 3.55 -13.84
CA THR A 182 0.43 3.41 -13.59
C THR A 182 0.96 4.62 -12.83
N PHE A 183 1.88 4.37 -11.92
CA PHE A 183 2.57 5.35 -11.10
C PHE A 183 4.09 5.18 -11.29
N GLU A 184 4.83 6.28 -11.29
CA GLU A 184 6.28 6.25 -11.45
C GLU A 184 7.00 7.26 -10.54
N ASN A 185 8.30 7.02 -10.36
CA ASN A 185 9.23 7.93 -9.71
C ASN A 185 8.77 8.31 -8.31
N ASN A 186 8.65 7.33 -7.39
CA ASN A 186 8.26 7.56 -6.00
C ASN A 186 6.90 8.28 -5.88
N LEU A 187 5.93 7.90 -6.73
CA LEU A 187 4.61 8.52 -6.82
C LEU A 187 4.65 10.01 -7.23
N ASN A 188 5.69 10.44 -7.96
CA ASN A 188 5.77 11.81 -8.50
C ASN A 188 5.10 11.95 -9.86
N LYS A 189 4.91 10.84 -10.57
CA LYS A 189 4.17 10.79 -11.83
C LYS A 189 3.00 9.84 -11.67
N ILE A 190 1.81 10.33 -12.01
CA ILE A 190 0.57 9.57 -12.07
C ILE A 190 0.14 9.63 -13.53
N HIS A 191 -0.02 8.48 -14.18
CA HIS A 191 -0.46 8.40 -15.56
C HIS A 191 -1.99 8.27 -15.61
N GLU A 192 -2.62 8.87 -16.62
CA GLU A 192 -4.08 8.79 -16.84
C GLU A 192 -4.46 7.59 -17.72
#